data_AF-A0A9D0YT23-F1
#
_entry.id   AF-A0A9D0YT23-F1
#
_cell.length_a   1.000
_cell.length_b   1.000
_cell.length_c   1.000
_cell.angle_alpha   90.00
_cell.angle_beta   90.00
_cell.angle_gamma   90.00
#
_symmetry.space_group_name_H-M   'P 1'
#
loop_
_entity.id
_entity.type
_entity.pdbx_description
1 polymer ?
#
loop_
_entity_poly.entity_id
_entity_poly.type
_entity_poly.pdbx_seq_one_letter_code
_entity_poly.pdbx_strand_id
1 'polypeptide(L)'
;MKVKRAGIGTKLLVLVLLVAGAIGLLSMRSQLMAAQDKRDELAQQVQQQKEENAALTDDIQHSSDPNYLADIARAMLGLMEPGEICFVDTSK
;
A
#
# COMPACT_ATOMS: atom_id res chain seq x y z
N MET A 1 -62.08 -13.43 -0.11
CA MET A 1 -61.58 -12.35 0.77
C MET A 1 -61.65 -11.02 0.02
N LYS A 2 -62.36 -10.01 0.53
CA LYS A 2 -62.47 -8.68 -0.12
C LYS A 2 -61.32 -7.79 0.36
N VAL A 3 -60.35 -7.49 -0.50
CA VAL A 3 -59.26 -6.56 -0.20
C VAL A 3 -59.77 -5.12 -0.20
N LYS A 4 -59.68 -4.44 0.96
CA LYS A 4 -60.04 -3.03 1.09
C LYS A 4 -59.00 -2.19 0.35
N ARG A 5 -59.43 -1.34 -0.59
CA ARG A 5 -58.50 -0.49 -1.36
C ARG A 5 -57.80 0.48 -0.40
N ALA A 6 -56.47 0.47 -0.42
CA ALA A 6 -55.66 1.39 0.38
C ALA A 6 -55.91 2.85 -0.05
N GLY A 7 -56.07 3.73 0.93
CA GLY A 7 -56.22 5.16 0.71
C GLY A 7 -54.95 5.78 0.11
N ILE A 8 -55.11 6.94 -0.53
CA ILE A 8 -54.01 7.65 -1.21
C ILE A 8 -52.84 7.93 -0.24
N GLY A 9 -53.14 8.31 1.01
CA GLY A 9 -52.11 8.55 2.03
C GLY A 9 -51.27 7.30 2.37
N THR A 10 -51.89 6.12 2.43
CA THR A 10 -51.16 4.88 2.71
C THR A 10 -50.23 4.50 1.55
N LYS A 11 -50.65 4.76 0.31
CA LYS A 11 -49.81 4.53 -0.88
C LYS A 11 -48.61 5.47 -0.91
N LEU A 12 -48.81 6.75 -0.59
CA LEU A 12 -47.72 7.73 -0.51
C LEU A 12 -46.71 7.34 0.58
N LEU A 13 -47.20 6.92 1.76
CA LEU A 13 -46.34 6.46 2.84
C LEU A 13 -45.49 5.24 2.42
N VAL A 14 -46.10 4.25 1.77
CA VAL A 14 -45.38 3.08 1.24
C VAL A 14 -44.35 3.50 0.20
N LEU A 15 -44.67 4.45 -0.67
CA LEU A 15 -43.76 4.94 -1.71
C LEU A 15 -42.55 5.66 -1.10
N VAL A 16 -42.74 6.48 -0.07
CA VAL A 16 -41.64 7.12 0.68
C VAL A 16 -40.78 6.07 1.37
N LEU A 17 -41.37 5.06 2.00
CA LEU A 17 -40.64 3.96 2.63
C LEU A 17 -39.80 3.17 1.62
N LEU A 18 -40.33 2.90 0.42
CA LEU A 18 -39.59 2.23 -0.64
C LEU A 18 -38.40 3.05 -1.13
N VAL A 19 -38.57 4.36 -1.32
CA VAL A 19 -37.47 5.26 -1.72
C VAL A 19 -36.39 5.31 -0.65
N ALA A 20 -36.76 5.43 0.62
CA ALA A 20 -35.81 5.41 1.74
C ALA A 20 -35.03 4.08 1.80
N GLY A 21 -35.72 2.95 1.61
CA GLY A 21 -35.09 1.62 1.54
C GLY A 21 -34.12 1.49 0.37
N ALA A 22 -34.49 1.98 -0.81
CA ALA A 22 -33.61 1.97 -1.98
C ALA A 22 -32.34 2.80 -1.78
N ILE A 23 -32.45 3.99 -1.16
CA ILE A 23 -31.30 4.83 -0.82
C ILE A 23 -30.38 4.13 0.19
N GLY A 24 -30.95 3.49 1.22
CA GLY A 24 -30.17 2.72 2.21
C GLY A 24 -29.40 1.54 1.59
N LEU A 25 -30.01 0.84 0.62
CA LEU A 25 -29.34 -0.23 -0.11
C LEU A 25 -28.21 0.29 -1.01
N LEU A 26 -28.41 1.45 -1.66
CA LEU A 26 -27.39 2.09 -2.48
C LEU A 26 -26.19 2.55 -1.65
N SER A 27 -26.43 3.14 -0.47
CA SER A 27 -25.36 3.61 0.42
C SER A 27 -24.56 2.46 1.03
N MET A 28 -25.19 1.33 1.33
CA MET A 28 -24.47 0.11 1.74
C MET A 28 -23.58 -0.43 0.62
N ARG A 29 -24.07 -0.44 -0.63
CA ARG A 29 -23.25 -0.87 -1.78
C ARG A 29 -22.07 0.07 -2.03
N SER A 30 -22.26 1.38 -1.90
CA SER A 30 -21.15 2.34 -2.05
C SER A 30 -20.10 2.21 -0.94
N GLN A 31 -20.51 1.94 0.30
CA GLN A 31 -19.58 1.67 1.40
C GLN A 31 -18.79 0.38 1.16
N LEU A 32 -19.44 -0.65 0.61
CA LEU A 32 -18.78 -1.91 0.29
C LEU A 32 -17.75 -1.75 -0.83
N MET A 33 -18.09 -1.00 -1.89
CA MET A 33 -17.15 -0.67 -2.97
C MET A 33 -15.98 0.18 -2.46
N ALA A 34 -16.24 1.23 -1.69
CA ALA A 34 -15.17 2.05 -1.11
C ALA A 34 -14.25 1.27 -0.16
N ALA A 35 -14.79 0.27 0.54
CA ALA A 35 -13.99 -0.63 1.38
C ALA A 35 -13.18 -1.63 0.55
N GLN A 36 -13.69 -2.07 -0.60
CA GLN A 36 -12.97 -2.92 -1.56
C GLN A 36 -11.83 -2.15 -2.24
N ASP A 37 -12.10 -0.94 -2.74
CA ASP A 37 -11.08 -0.11 -3.38
C ASP A 37 -9.91 0.18 -2.42
N LYS A 38 -10.22 0.50 -1.15
CA LYS A 38 -9.18 0.69 -0.12
C LYS A 38 -8.41 -0.59 0.21
N ARG A 39 -9.06 -1.77 0.15
CA ARG A 39 -8.40 -3.06 0.35
C ARG A 39 -7.44 -3.36 -0.79
N ASP A 40 -7.85 -3.10 -2.02
CA ASP A 40 -7.06 -3.36 -3.22
C ASP A 40 -5.87 -2.39 -3.31
N GLU A 41 -6.07 -1.12 -2.97
CA GLU A 41 -5.00 -0.13 -2.84
C GLU A 41 -3.97 -0.53 -1.77
N LEU A 42 -4.43 -0.93 -0.57
CA LEU A 42 -3.53 -1.42 0.48
C LEU A 42 -2.81 -2.71 0.08
N ALA A 43 -3.48 -3.61 -0.64
CA ALA A 43 -2.86 -4.85 -1.10
C ALA A 43 -1.73 -4.57 -2.11
N GLN A 44 -1.92 -3.60 -3.00
CA GLN A 44 -0.86 -3.16 -3.92
C GLN A 44 0.31 -2.53 -3.16
N GLN A 45 0.06 -1.66 -2.18
CA GLN A 45 1.12 -1.06 -1.37
C GLN A 45 1.90 -2.11 -0.57
N VAL A 46 1.21 -3.09 0.02
CA VAL A 46 1.88 -4.20 0.74
C VAL A 46 2.73 -5.04 -0.22
N GLN A 47 2.28 -5.28 -1.44
CA GLN A 47 3.04 -6.04 -2.43
C GLN A 47 4.32 -5.29 -2.84
N GLN A 48 4.19 -4.00 -3.17
CA GLN A 48 5.34 -3.13 -3.49
C GLN A 48 6.34 -3.09 -2.33
N GLN A 49 5.84 -2.90 -1.11
CA GLN A 49 6.70 -2.83 0.07
C GLN A 49 7.37 -4.17 0.39
N LYS A 50 6.74 -5.30 0.07
CA LYS A 50 7.36 -6.64 0.20
C LYS A 50 8.47 -6.84 -0.82
N GLU A 51 8.28 -6.39 -2.06
CA GLU A 51 9.31 -6.45 -3.09
C GLU A 51 10.51 -5.57 -2.73
N GLU A 52 10.27 -4.33 -2.28
CA GLU A 52 11.33 -3.45 -1.78
C GLU A 52 12.05 -4.04 -0.56
N ASN A 53 11.32 -4.58 0.42
CA ASN A 53 11.94 -5.21 1.58
C ASN A 53 12.72 -6.47 1.21
N ALA A 54 12.27 -7.25 0.22
CA ALA A 54 13.00 -8.42 -0.27
C ALA A 54 14.31 -7.99 -0.94
N ALA A 55 14.29 -6.94 -1.77
CA ALA A 55 15.49 -6.37 -2.37
C ALA A 55 16.46 -5.83 -1.32
N LEU A 56 15.97 -5.08 -0.33
CA LEU A 56 16.79 -4.57 0.77
C LEU A 56 17.36 -5.71 1.64
N THR A 57 16.59 -6.78 1.86
CA THR A 57 17.07 -7.95 2.62
C THR A 57 18.16 -8.69 1.87
N ASP A 58 18.01 -8.83 0.54
CA ASP A 58 19.04 -9.41 -0.32
C ASP A 58 20.32 -8.55 -0.28
N ASP A 59 20.19 -7.23 -0.42
CA ASP A 59 21.31 -6.30 -0.30
C ASP A 59 22.00 -6.39 1.08
N ILE A 60 21.25 -6.52 2.18
CA ILE A 60 21.82 -6.69 3.53
C ILE A 60 22.49 -8.05 3.71
N GLN A 61 21.91 -9.12 3.16
CA GLN A 61 22.53 -10.44 3.22
C GLN A 61 23.87 -10.46 2.47
N HIS A 62 23.97 -9.73 1.35
CA HIS A 62 25.22 -9.52 0.63
C HIS A 62 26.11 -8.43 1.26
N SER A 63 25.56 -7.51 2.07
CA SER A 63 26.34 -6.44 2.74
C SER A 63 27.22 -6.95 3.89
N SER A 64 27.03 -8.19 4.32
CA SER A 64 27.89 -8.85 5.32
C SER A 64 29.18 -9.42 4.72
N ASP A 65 29.41 -9.21 3.42
CA ASP A 65 30.65 -9.54 2.74
C ASP A 65 31.78 -8.61 3.23
N PRO A 66 32.87 -9.14 3.81
CA PRO A 66 34.01 -8.35 4.28
C PRO A 66 34.56 -7.38 3.22
N ASN A 67 34.44 -7.73 1.93
CA ASN A 67 34.88 -6.89 0.83
C ASN A 67 34.01 -5.63 0.68
N TYR A 68 32.69 -5.76 0.84
CA TYR A 68 31.75 -4.64 0.75
C TYR A 68 31.99 -3.62 1.89
N LEU A 69 32.28 -4.12 3.10
CA LEU A 69 32.63 -3.28 4.23
C LEU A 69 33.97 -2.55 4.02
N ALA A 70 34.96 -3.24 3.44
CA ALA A 70 36.26 -2.65 3.10
C ALA A 70 36.13 -1.55 2.04
N ASP A 71 35.25 -1.72 1.06
CA ASP A 71 34.98 -0.71 0.03
C ASP A 71 34.29 0.54 0.59
N ILE A 72 33.30 0.37 1.49
CA ILE A 72 32.70 1.50 2.21
C ILE A 72 33.75 2.21 3.08
N ALA A 73 34.61 1.47 3.77
CA ALA A 73 35.67 2.03 4.58
C ALA A 73 36.70 2.82 3.75
N ARG A 74 37.08 2.33 2.56
CA ARG A 74 37.92 3.07 1.60
C ARG A 74 37.23 4.31 1.07
N ALA A 75 35.99 4.18 0.58
CA ALA A 75 35.27 5.25 -0.12
C ALA A 75 34.76 6.37 0.81
N MET A 76 34.24 6.02 1.99
CA MET A 76 33.61 6.99 2.90
C MET A 76 34.54 7.45 4.03
N LEU A 77 35.47 6.60 4.48
CA LEU A 77 36.33 6.88 5.62
C LEU A 77 37.81 7.04 5.22
N GLY A 78 38.18 6.77 3.97
CA GLY A 78 39.57 6.81 3.50
C GLY A 78 40.46 5.80 4.19
N LEU A 79 39.87 4.77 4.81
CA LEU A 79 40.58 3.73 5.54
C LEU A 79 41.12 2.70 4.55
N MET A 80 42.31 2.18 4.83
CA MET A 80 43.03 1.26 3.96
C MET A 80 43.56 0.09 4.79
N GLU A 81 43.68 -1.09 4.19
CA GLU A 81 44.19 -2.26 4.91
C GLU A 81 45.68 -2.09 5.27
N PRO A 82 46.15 -2.70 6.37
CA PRO A 82 47.56 -2.63 6.74
C PRO A 82 48.47 -3.17 5.61
N GLY A 83 49.25 -2.29 4.99
CA GLY A 83 50.18 -2.61 3.90
C GLY A 83 49.72 -2.24 2.49
N GLU A 84 48.52 -1.66 2.33
CA GLU A 84 48.07 -1.11 1.04
C GLU A 84 48.77 0.22 0.69
N ILE A 85 49.03 0.43 -0.61
CA ILE A 85 49.69 1.62 -1.15
C ILE A 85 48.66 2.51 -1.85
N CYS A 86 48.47 3.74 -1.35
CA CYS A 86 47.58 4.72 -1.97
C CYS A 86 48.30 5.50 -3.07
N PHE A 87 47.74 5.49 -4.29
CA PHE A 87 48.20 6.33 -5.40
C PHE A 87 47.27 7.55 -5.53
N VAL A 88 47.81 8.73 -5.24
CA VAL A 88 47.07 9.99 -5.43
C VAL A 88 47.48 10.58 -6.78
N ASP A 89 46.51 10.68 -7.68
CA ASP A 89 46.73 11.36 -8.96
C ASP A 89 46.88 12.88 -8.71
N THR A 90 48.07 13.40 -9.01
CA THR A 90 48.39 14.84 -8.88
C THR A 90 48.39 15.56 -10.22
N SER A 91 47.89 14.92 -11.28
CA SER A 91 47.69 15.53 -12.59
C SER A 91 46.64 16.66 -12.48
N LYS A 92 47.09 17.90 -12.69
CA LYS A 92 46.22 19.08 -12.82
C LYS A 92 45.70 19.25 -14.23
#